data_AF-A0A1Y3W084-F1
#
_entry.id   AF-A0A1Y3W084-F1
#
_cell.length_a   1.000
_cell.length_b   1.000
_cell.length_c   1.000
_cell.angle_alpha   90.00
_cell.angle_beta   90.00
_cell.angle_gamma   90.00
#
_symmetry.space_group_name_H-M   'P 1'
#
loop_
_entity.id
_entity.type
_entity.pdbx_description
1 polymer ?
#
loop_
_entity_poly.entity_id
_entity_poly.type
_entity_poly.pdbx_seq_one_letter_code
_entity_poly.pdbx_strand_id
1 'polypeptide(L)'
;SIDQNYDGRRLAKGTADKVMQKFGPERVMYVLAYTIQQKGWDGRFRPYNKDWARTVDIPPNPDSFGFERNCEFVVNSHAGLTDLFVSQARREVERQPRASVREQLKQAQEKAEKKSPVQAMPKKKEPER
;
A
#
# COMPACT_ATOMS: atom_id res chain seq x y z
N SER A 1 2.47 12.11 -15.01
CA SER A 1 3.71 12.26 -14.21
C SER A 1 3.45 13.24 -13.05
N ILE A 2 4.17 13.18 -11.92
CA ILE A 2 3.86 14.00 -10.72
C ILE A 2 4.00 15.51 -11.02
N ASP A 3 4.92 15.87 -11.91
CA ASP A 3 5.18 17.22 -12.41
C ASP A 3 3.96 17.89 -13.07
N GLN A 4 3.04 17.13 -13.66
CA GLN A 4 1.85 17.68 -14.33
C GLN A 4 0.95 18.46 -13.36
N ASN A 5 1.05 18.19 -12.05
CA ASN A 5 0.29 18.86 -11.00
C ASN A 5 1.16 19.77 -10.13
N TYR A 6 2.34 20.16 -10.60
CA TYR A 6 3.28 21.01 -9.87
C TYR A 6 3.39 22.38 -10.52
N ASP A 7 3.12 23.44 -9.75
CA ASP A 7 3.15 24.83 -10.23
C ASP A 7 4.55 25.50 -10.09
N GLY A 8 5.58 24.73 -9.76
CA GLY A 8 6.91 25.24 -9.45
C GLY A 8 7.19 25.44 -7.96
N ARG A 9 6.16 25.41 -7.09
CA ARG A 9 6.33 25.52 -5.61
C ARG A 9 5.46 24.55 -4.81
N ARG A 10 4.29 24.19 -5.33
CA ARG A 10 3.27 23.39 -4.64
C ARG A 10 2.74 22.32 -5.57
N LEU A 11 2.51 21.16 -4.98
CA LEU A 11 1.75 20.10 -5.61
C LEU A 11 0.25 20.39 -5.43
N ALA A 12 -0.54 20.24 -6.49
CA ALA A 12 -1.98 20.49 -6.43
C ALA A 12 -2.65 19.64 -5.34
N LYS A 13 -3.59 20.25 -4.62
CA LYS A 13 -4.39 19.55 -3.58
C LYS A 13 -5.16 18.38 -4.21
N GLY A 14 -5.23 17.25 -3.52
CA GLY A 14 -5.92 16.03 -4.01
C GLY A 14 -5.15 15.24 -5.07
N THR A 15 -3.90 15.59 -5.38
CA THR A 15 -3.08 14.78 -6.30
C THR A 15 -2.83 13.39 -5.74
N ALA A 16 -2.48 13.29 -4.46
CA ALA A 16 -2.32 12.01 -3.77
C ALA A 16 -3.63 11.18 -3.76
N ASP A 17 -4.77 11.80 -3.47
CA ASP A 17 -6.07 11.10 -3.45
C ASP A 17 -6.39 10.41 -4.77
N LYS A 18 -6.17 11.10 -5.90
CA LYS A 18 -6.40 10.52 -7.23
C LYS A 18 -5.52 9.29 -7.49
N VAL A 19 -4.26 9.35 -7.06
CA VAL A 19 -3.32 8.23 -7.21
C VAL A 19 -3.72 7.07 -6.28
N MET A 20 -4.11 7.38 -5.04
CA MET A 20 -4.58 6.38 -4.07
C MET A 20 -5.87 5.71 -4.51
N GLN A 21 -6.82 6.43 -5.10
CA GLN A 21 -8.05 5.86 -5.65
C GLN A 21 -7.75 4.88 -6.79
N LYS A 22 -6.72 5.15 -7.60
CA LYS A 22 -6.38 4.29 -8.74
C LYS A 22 -5.57 3.04 -8.34
N PHE A 23 -4.63 3.18 -7.42
CA PHE A 23 -3.65 2.12 -7.12
C PHE A 23 -3.78 1.51 -5.72
N GLY A 24 -4.60 2.10 -4.85
CA GLY A 24 -4.74 1.74 -3.45
C GLY A 24 -3.71 2.46 -2.56
N PRO A 25 -4.10 2.87 -1.33
CA PRO A 25 -3.22 3.61 -0.43
C PRO A 25 -2.00 2.80 0.01
N GLU A 26 -2.16 1.50 0.29
CA GLU A 26 -1.06 0.62 0.74
C GLU A 26 0.04 0.51 -0.31
N ARG A 27 -0.32 0.23 -1.57
CA ARG A 27 0.64 0.12 -2.68
C ARG A 27 1.37 1.43 -2.92
N VAL A 28 0.65 2.55 -2.89
CA VAL A 28 1.26 3.88 -3.05
C VAL A 28 2.26 4.14 -1.93
N MET A 29 1.89 3.87 -0.67
CA MET A 29 2.80 4.06 0.47
C MET A 29 4.05 3.18 0.37
N TYR A 30 3.89 1.91 -0.02
CA TYR A 30 4.99 0.98 -0.19
C TYR A 30 6.00 1.47 -1.24
N VAL A 31 5.51 1.85 -2.42
CA VAL A 31 6.34 2.37 -3.52
C VAL A 31 7.09 3.65 -3.09
N LEU A 32 6.39 4.54 -2.38
CA LEU A 32 6.97 5.79 -1.90
C LEU A 32 8.04 5.57 -0.82
N ALA A 33 7.81 4.65 0.10
CA ALA A 33 8.78 4.29 1.13
C ALA A 33 10.05 3.72 0.48
N TYR A 34 9.92 2.76 -0.44
CA TYR A 34 11.06 2.21 -1.17
C TYR A 34 11.81 3.28 -1.95
N THR A 35 11.09 4.17 -2.62
CA THR A 35 11.68 5.28 -3.38
C THR A 35 12.55 6.15 -2.50
N ILE A 36 12.11 6.46 -1.27
CA ILE A 36 12.90 7.24 -0.30
C ILE A 36 14.10 6.43 0.21
N GLN A 37 13.94 5.13 0.48
CA GLN A 37 15.07 4.29 0.90
C GLN A 37 16.17 4.25 -0.17
N GLN A 38 15.79 4.13 -1.45
CA GLN A 38 16.71 4.11 -2.59
C GLN A 38 17.35 5.47 -2.88
N LYS A 39 16.58 6.57 -2.77
CA LYS A 39 17.04 7.94 -3.07
C LYS A 39 17.41 8.75 -1.84
N GLY A 40 17.55 8.11 -0.67
CA GLY A 40 17.74 8.78 0.62
C GLY A 40 19.02 9.61 0.71
N TRP A 41 19.95 9.39 -0.22
CA TRP A 41 21.21 10.12 -0.38
C TRP A 41 21.06 11.49 -1.08
N ASP A 42 19.97 11.77 -1.81
CA ASP A 42 19.79 13.02 -2.58
C ASP A 42 19.68 14.29 -1.69
N GLY A 43 19.43 14.13 -0.39
CA GLY A 43 19.41 15.23 0.58
C GLY A 43 18.17 16.12 0.55
N ARG A 44 17.34 16.06 -0.50
CA ARG A 44 16.11 16.86 -0.64
C ARG A 44 14.89 16.27 0.07
N PHE A 45 14.97 15.03 0.53
CA PHE A 45 13.91 14.42 1.34
C PHE A 45 13.94 14.96 2.76
N ARG A 46 12.77 15.34 3.27
CA ARG A 46 12.63 15.84 4.65
C ARG A 46 12.93 14.72 5.65
N PRO A 47 13.55 15.03 6.82
CA PRO A 47 13.92 14.03 7.81
C PRO A 47 12.76 13.11 8.23
N TYR A 48 11.58 13.67 8.54
CA TYR A 48 10.43 12.89 8.96
C TYR A 48 9.88 11.93 7.89
N ASN A 49 10.13 12.20 6.60
CA ASN A 49 9.77 11.29 5.51
C ASN A 49 10.79 10.17 5.38
N LYS A 50 12.08 10.46 5.60
CA LYS A 50 13.14 9.44 5.67
C LYS A 50 12.92 8.49 6.84
N ASP A 51 12.60 9.04 8.01
CA ASP A 51 12.37 8.23 9.21
C ASP A 51 11.15 7.33 9.04
N TRP A 52 10.05 7.87 8.51
CA TRP A 52 8.88 7.06 8.15
C TRP A 52 9.23 5.98 7.12
N ALA A 53 9.94 6.31 6.05
CA ALA A 53 10.29 5.32 5.02
C ALA A 53 11.11 4.16 5.59
N ARG A 54 11.98 4.41 6.59
CA ARG A 54 12.74 3.36 7.30
C ARG A 54 11.88 2.44 8.15
N THR A 55 10.68 2.87 8.57
CA THR A 55 9.76 2.03 9.34
C THR A 55 9.02 0.99 8.49
N VAL A 56 9.01 1.18 7.16
CA VAL A 56 8.37 0.26 6.23
C VAL A 56 9.35 -0.85 5.89
N ASP A 57 9.04 -2.06 6.31
CA ASP A 57 9.80 -3.25 5.92
C ASP A 57 9.51 -3.58 4.45
N ILE A 58 10.57 -3.74 3.68
CA ILE A 58 10.51 -3.96 2.24
C ILE A 58 11.38 -5.18 1.94
N PRO A 59 10.76 -6.37 1.82
CA PRO A 59 11.51 -7.59 1.64
C PRO A 59 12.30 -7.55 0.32
N PRO A 60 13.54 -8.07 0.30
CA PRO A 60 14.30 -8.21 -0.93
C PRO A 60 13.55 -9.02 -1.98
N ASN A 61 13.64 -8.62 -3.24
CA ASN A 61 13.00 -9.30 -4.36
C ASN A 61 14.02 -9.51 -5.49
N PRO A 62 15.04 -10.37 -5.28
CA PRO A 62 16.02 -10.68 -6.31
C PRO A 62 15.37 -11.41 -7.49
N ASP A 63 15.85 -11.14 -8.71
CA ASP A 63 15.57 -11.95 -9.89
C ASP A 63 16.42 -13.23 -9.92
N SER A 64 16.28 -14.03 -10.98
CA SER A 64 17.06 -15.26 -11.17
C SER A 64 18.57 -15.05 -11.28
N PHE A 65 19.03 -13.80 -11.44
CA PHE A 65 20.43 -13.41 -11.51
C PHE A 65 20.91 -12.69 -10.24
N GLY A 66 20.04 -12.51 -9.24
CA GLY A 66 20.35 -11.86 -7.97
C GLY A 66 20.17 -10.34 -7.97
N PHE A 67 19.63 -9.73 -9.03
CA PHE A 67 19.38 -8.29 -9.07
C PHE A 67 18.07 -7.93 -8.34
N GLU A 68 18.12 -6.90 -7.50
CA GLU A 68 16.96 -6.44 -6.75
C GLU A 68 15.91 -5.81 -7.66
N ARG A 69 14.77 -6.49 -7.88
CA ARG A 69 13.69 -6.03 -8.76
C ARG A 69 12.88 -4.90 -8.18
N ASN A 70 12.95 -4.68 -6.87
CA ASN A 70 12.21 -3.57 -6.26
C ASN A 70 12.64 -2.21 -6.86
N CYS A 71 13.86 -2.10 -7.41
CA CYS A 71 14.33 -0.89 -8.09
C CYS A 71 13.45 -0.46 -9.28
N GLU A 72 12.72 -1.38 -9.91
CA GLU A 72 11.89 -1.12 -11.09
C GLU A 72 10.71 -0.19 -10.81
N PHE A 73 10.18 -0.19 -9.58
CA PHE A 73 9.05 0.66 -9.20
C PHE A 73 9.47 1.93 -8.47
N VAL A 74 10.76 2.24 -8.40
CA VAL A 74 11.25 3.51 -7.85
C VAL A 74 10.71 4.67 -8.69
N VAL A 75 10.06 5.64 -8.04
CA VAL A 75 9.46 6.77 -8.74
C VAL A 75 10.56 7.60 -9.41
N ASN A 76 10.58 7.60 -10.73
CA ASN A 76 11.54 8.37 -11.52
C ASN A 76 11.11 9.84 -11.66
N SER A 77 11.13 10.58 -10.56
CA SER A 77 10.89 12.03 -10.51
C SER A 77 11.94 12.73 -9.64
N HIS A 78 11.94 14.05 -9.66
CA HIS A 78 12.83 14.88 -8.83
C HIS A 78 12.53 14.61 -7.34
N ALA A 79 13.59 14.41 -6.54
CA ALA A 79 13.44 13.99 -5.13
C ALA A 79 12.61 14.98 -4.31
N GLY A 80 12.83 16.29 -4.48
CA GLY A 80 12.03 17.32 -3.80
C GLY A 80 10.54 17.29 -4.15
N LEU A 81 10.19 16.98 -5.41
CA LEU A 81 8.79 16.84 -5.82
C LEU A 81 8.16 15.56 -5.26
N THR A 82 8.94 14.49 -5.25
CA THR A 82 8.55 13.21 -4.62
C THR A 82 8.29 13.40 -3.13
N ASP A 83 9.14 14.16 -2.42
CA ASP A 83 8.97 14.48 -1.01
C ASP A 83 7.68 15.27 -0.71
N LEU A 84 7.34 16.23 -1.57
CA LEU A 84 6.05 16.96 -1.48
C LEU A 84 4.87 16.00 -1.66
N PHE A 85 4.94 15.10 -2.65
CA PHE A 85 3.92 14.09 -2.88
C PHE A 85 3.77 13.14 -1.70
N VAL A 86 4.88 12.65 -1.12
CA VAL A 86 4.88 11.77 0.06
C VAL A 86 4.20 12.46 1.24
N SER A 87 4.53 13.72 1.48
CA SER A 87 3.92 14.50 2.58
C SER A 87 2.41 14.63 2.40
N GLN A 88 1.95 14.87 1.17
CA GLN A 88 0.51 14.91 0.87
C GLN A 88 -0.14 13.54 1.06
N ALA A 89 0.46 12.49 0.50
CA ALA A 89 -0.04 11.12 0.61
C ALA A 89 -0.21 10.70 2.07
N ARG A 90 0.80 10.92 2.92
CA ARG A 90 0.74 10.51 4.33
C ARG A 90 -0.42 11.18 5.05
N ARG A 91 -0.62 12.47 4.79
CA ARG A 91 -1.74 13.24 5.34
C ARG A 91 -3.10 12.69 4.90
N GLU A 92 -3.24 12.23 3.66
CA GLU A 92 -4.51 11.64 3.20
C GLU A 92 -4.79 10.28 3.85
N VAL A 93 -3.76 9.44 4.06
CA VAL A 93 -3.92 8.17 4.80
C VAL A 93 -4.26 8.40 6.28
N GLU A 94 -3.68 9.43 6.91
CA GLU A 94 -4.02 9.81 8.28
C GLU A 94 -5.45 10.37 8.41
N ARG A 95 -5.97 11.01 7.34
CA ARG A 95 -7.34 11.54 7.30
C ARG A 95 -8.39 10.48 7.02
N GLN A 96 -8.04 9.41 6.31
CA GLN A 96 -8.98 8.33 6.04
C GLN A 96 -9.34 7.65 7.38
N PRO A 97 -10.64 7.53 7.72
CA PRO A 97 -11.03 6.75 8.87
C PRO A 97 -10.57 5.32 8.63
N ARG A 98 -9.62 4.84 9.45
CA ARG A 98 -9.28 3.42 9.47
C ARG A 98 -10.56 2.70 9.90
N ALA A 99 -11.26 2.06 8.97
CA ALA A 99 -12.32 1.13 9.32
C ALA A 99 -11.76 0.22 10.40
N SER A 100 -12.43 0.16 11.54
CA SER A 100 -11.84 -0.49 12.71
C SER A 100 -11.46 -1.91 12.28
N VAL A 101 -10.22 -2.33 12.55
CA VAL A 101 -9.79 -3.71 12.28
C VAL A 101 -10.79 -4.70 12.89
N ARG A 102 -11.42 -4.30 14.01
CA ARG A 102 -12.51 -5.02 14.66
C ARG A 102 -13.78 -5.14 13.81
N GLU A 103 -14.18 -4.08 13.11
CA GLU A 103 -15.35 -4.08 12.22
C GLU A 103 -15.08 -4.92 10.96
N GLN A 104 -13.87 -4.84 10.41
CA GLN A 104 -13.47 -5.66 9.27
C GLN A 104 -13.39 -7.15 9.65
N LEU A 105 -12.86 -7.48 10.84
CA LEU A 105 -12.83 -8.85 11.34
C LEU A 105 -14.24 -9.39 11.57
N LYS A 106 -15.15 -8.58 12.14
CA LYS A 106 -16.57 -8.95 12.30
C LYS A 106 -17.24 -9.23 10.96
N GLN A 107 -17.06 -8.37 9.96
CA GLN A 107 -17.64 -8.56 8.64
C GLN A 107 -17.05 -9.79 7.91
N ALA A 108 -15.77 -10.08 8.12
CA ALA A 108 -15.14 -11.29 7.60
C ALA A 108 -15.68 -12.56 8.27
N GLN A 109 -15.90 -12.54 9.59
CA GLN A 109 -16.53 -13.63 10.34
C GLN A 109 -17.98 -13.87 9.91
N GLU A 110 -18.79 -12.81 9.80
CA GLU A 110 -20.19 -12.92 9.34
C GLU A 110 -20.29 -13.41 7.88
N LYS A 111 -19.32 -13.06 7.02
CA LYS A 111 -19.23 -13.62 5.66
C LYS A 111 -18.79 -15.07 5.64
N ALA A 112 -17.95 -15.50 6.57
CA ALA A 112 -17.53 -16.89 6.71
C ALA A 112 -18.69 -17.77 7.22
N GLU A 113 -19.44 -17.29 8.22
CA GLU A 113 -20.62 -17.98 8.77
C GLU A 113 -21.75 -18.14 7.75
N LYS A 114 -21.97 -17.14 6.89
CA LYS A 114 -22.96 -17.22 5.80
C LYS A 114 -22.57 -18.14 4.64
N LYS A 115 -21.30 -18.60 4.56
CA LYS A 115 -20.80 -19.51 3.52
C LYS A 115 -20.75 -20.99 3.92
N SER A 116 -21.15 -21.35 5.14
CA SER A 116 -21.20 -22.74 5.59
C SER A 116 -22.63 -23.28 5.59
N PRO A 117 -23.07 -24.05 4.58
CA PRO A 117 -24.25 -24.88 4.72
C PRO A 117 -23.86 -26.17 5.44
N VAL A 118 -24.58 -26.40 6.54
CA VAL A 118 -24.84 -27.70 7.16
C VAL A 118 -24.90 -28.83 6.09
N GLN A 119 -23.90 -29.71 6.09
CA GLN A 119 -24.12 -31.12 5.73
C GLN A 119 -23.86 -31.96 6.96
N ALA A 120 -24.85 -31.98 7.85
CA ALA A 120 -25.04 -33.07 8.78
C ALA A 120 -25.53 -34.29 7.98
N MET A 121 -24.83 -35.41 8.12
CA MET A 121 -25.13 -36.74 7.58
C MET A 121 -26.59 -37.19 7.84
N PRO A 122 -27.14 -38.11 7.02
CA PRO A 122 -28.03 -39.14 7.53
C PRO A 122 -27.39 -40.54 7.48
N LYS A 123 -27.72 -41.33 8.51
CA LYS A 123 -27.25 -42.68 8.84
C LYS A 123 -27.85 -43.76 7.92
N LYS A 124 -27.02 -44.75 7.53
CA LYS A 124 -27.19 -46.22 7.60
C LYS A 124 -28.46 -46.88 6.98
N LYS A 125 -28.32 -47.68 5.92
CA LYS A 125 -28.42 -49.17 5.92
C LYS A 125 -28.41 -49.77 4.49
N GLU A 126 -27.72 -50.91 4.41
CA GLU A 126 -27.55 -51.90 3.34
C GLU A 126 -28.88 -52.46 2.77
N PRO A 127 -28.86 -53.06 1.57
CA PRO A 127 -29.42 -54.41 1.50
C PRO A 127 -28.53 -55.43 0.77
N GLU A 128 -28.58 -56.64 1.32
CA GLU A 128 -28.11 -57.92 0.80
C GLU A 128 -28.78 -58.33 -0.53
N ARG A 129 -27.99 -59.13 -1.26
CA ARG A 129 -28.30 -60.23 -2.20
C ARG A 129 -28.70 -59.91 -3.65
#